data_AF-A0A2V7KYI3-F1
#
_entry.id   AF-A0A2V7KYI3-F1
#
_cell.length_a   1.000
_cell.length_b   1.000
_cell.length_c   1.000
_cell.angle_alpha   90.00
_cell.angle_beta   90.00
_cell.angle_gamma   90.00
#
_symmetry.space_group_name_H-M   'P 1'
#
loop_
_entity.id
_entity.type
_entity.pdbx_description
1 polymer ?
#
loop_
_entity_poly.entity_id
_entity_poly.type
_entity_poly.pdbx_seq_one_letter_code
_entity_poly.pdbx_strand_id
1 'polypeptide(L)'
;MADTRSIAEGNGADRGRKLLRDRHFNTRAVTRRFSLLSFLLAFAGCGHGAPPPRSATPTVVRRPPPPAPPSTLDDMLHQDMAADSAFPWSAARRLTWNDFHGRPPGSGPEVAKTAYALFYAWKCRREAFDFRVIATFRPRQSWVKTVALSDSVFSRSALRHEQTHFDLAEVHARRMRRYFATLAGACSKTDSELTNLAGRLIQEEKAEQQRYDAETNHGLRSASQAAWNAEVARRLPQ
;
A
#
# COMPACT_ATOMS: atom_id res chain seq x y z
N MET A 1 15.64 -57.30 -23.91
CA MET A 1 14.55 -56.37 -24.23
C MET A 1 13.86 -56.03 -22.93
N ALA A 2 14.21 -54.90 -22.32
CA ALA A 2 13.65 -54.47 -21.04
C ALA A 2 12.56 -53.43 -21.34
N ASP A 3 11.34 -53.85 -21.08
CA ASP A 3 10.12 -53.05 -21.12
C ASP A 3 10.07 -52.13 -19.90
N THR A 4 9.92 -50.82 -20.12
CA THR A 4 9.77 -49.84 -19.03
C THR A 4 8.77 -48.76 -19.40
N ARG A 5 7.53 -48.97 -18.92
CA ARG A 5 6.64 -48.02 -18.23
C ARG A 5 6.48 -46.60 -18.82
N SER A 6 5.32 -46.41 -19.43
CA SER A 6 4.33 -45.35 -19.17
C SER A 6 4.82 -44.15 -18.34
N ILE A 7 5.06 -43.04 -19.03
CA ILE A 7 5.19 -41.71 -18.42
C ILE A 7 3.78 -41.17 -18.22
N ALA A 8 3.34 -41.17 -16.96
CA ALA A 8 2.14 -40.47 -16.54
C ALA A 8 2.32 -38.96 -16.77
N GLU A 9 1.38 -38.37 -17.52
CA GLU A 9 1.20 -36.93 -17.64
C GLU A 9 0.98 -36.33 -16.25
N GLY A 10 1.98 -35.62 -15.74
CA GLY A 10 1.91 -34.87 -14.50
C GLY A 10 1.11 -33.59 -14.72
N ASN A 11 -0.06 -33.50 -14.06
CA ASN A 11 -0.82 -32.28 -13.82
C ASN A 11 0.08 -31.06 -13.62
N GLY A 12 0.02 -30.12 -14.58
CA GLY A 12 0.62 -28.79 -14.46
C GLY A 12 -0.09 -27.99 -13.35
N ALA A 13 0.33 -28.22 -12.11
CA ALA A 13 -0.15 -27.47 -10.96
C ALA A 13 0.19 -25.99 -11.12
N ASP A 14 -0.85 -25.14 -11.12
CA ASP A 14 -0.79 -23.69 -10.91
C ASP A 14 -0.08 -23.42 -9.57
N ARG A 15 1.25 -23.24 -9.62
CA ARG A 15 2.08 -22.94 -8.45
C ARG A 15 2.35 -21.44 -8.41
N GLY A 16 2.11 -20.84 -7.25
CA GLY A 16 2.52 -19.48 -6.92
C GLY A 16 1.32 -18.52 -6.90
N ARG A 17 0.73 -18.36 -5.72
CA ARG A 17 -0.33 -17.39 -5.47
C ARG A 17 -0.03 -16.69 -4.16
N LYS A 18 0.70 -15.58 -4.23
CA LYS A 18 0.94 -14.75 -3.05
C LYS A 18 1.03 -13.27 -3.43
N LEU A 19 -0.01 -12.55 -3.05
CA LEU A 19 0.02 -11.11 -2.92
C LEU A 19 0.92 -10.76 -1.72
N LEU A 20 1.97 -9.99 -1.97
CA LEU A 20 2.68 -9.33 -0.88
C LEU A 20 2.38 -7.84 -0.92
N ARG A 21 1.75 -7.39 0.16
CA ARG A 21 1.57 -5.98 0.48
C ARG A 21 2.78 -5.56 1.31
N ASP A 22 3.48 -4.52 0.90
CA ASP A 22 4.41 -3.87 1.82
C ASP A 22 3.58 -3.18 2.93
N ARG A 23 3.41 -3.85 4.07
CA ARG A 23 2.70 -3.34 5.24
C ARG A 23 3.67 -2.65 6.20
N HIS A 24 4.50 -1.72 5.74
CA HIS A 24 5.37 -0.99 6.66
C HIS A 24 5.46 0.51 6.38
N PHE A 25 4.50 1.25 6.95
CA PHE A 25 4.72 2.57 7.54
C PHE A 25 3.90 2.65 8.83
N ASN A 26 4.36 1.96 9.88
CA ASN A 26 3.79 2.09 11.22
C ASN A 26 4.55 3.19 11.97
N THR A 27 3.93 4.34 12.18
CA THR A 27 4.35 5.29 13.21
C THR A 27 4.32 4.57 14.55
N ARG A 28 5.47 4.47 15.23
CA ARG A 28 5.51 3.99 16.62
C ARG A 28 4.60 4.88 17.46
N ALA A 29 3.41 4.39 17.80
CA ALA A 29 2.64 4.95 18.89
C ALA A 29 3.36 4.57 20.19
N VAL A 30 3.99 5.54 20.83
CA VAL A 30 4.45 5.40 22.21
C VAL A 30 3.20 5.35 23.08
N THR A 31 2.75 4.15 23.41
CA THR A 31 1.68 3.96 24.40
C THR A 31 2.24 4.30 25.77
N ARG A 32 1.97 5.51 26.27
CA ARG A 32 2.13 5.81 27.70
C ARG A 32 1.10 4.97 28.45
N ARG A 33 1.58 4.08 29.32
CA ARG A 33 0.76 3.35 30.28
C ARG A 33 0.17 4.36 31.26
N PHE A 34 -1.14 4.60 31.19
CA PHE A 34 -1.87 5.21 32.29
C PHE A 34 -2.22 4.10 33.29
N SER A 35 -1.69 4.22 34.51
CA SER A 35 -2.09 3.39 35.64
C SER A 35 -3.39 3.98 36.18
N LEU A 36 -4.51 3.29 36.00
CA LEU A 36 -5.78 3.63 36.63
C LEU A 36 -5.87 2.88 37.96
N LEU A 37 -5.83 3.63 39.06
CA LEU A 37 -6.15 3.15 40.40
C LEU A 37 -7.63 2.74 40.44
N SER A 38 -7.90 1.47 40.76
CA SER A 38 -9.22 0.97 41.09
C SER A 38 -9.61 1.43 42.50
N PHE A 39 -10.65 2.27 42.62
CA PHE A 39 -11.39 2.46 43.87
C PHE A 39 -12.66 1.61 43.81
N LEU A 40 -12.73 0.60 44.68
CA LEU A 40 -13.96 -0.14 44.99
C LEU A 40 -14.79 0.71 45.95
N LEU A 41 -15.99 1.12 45.52
CA LEU A 41 -17.08 1.48 46.42
C LEU A 41 -18.26 0.53 46.17
N ALA A 42 -18.65 -0.16 47.23
CA ALA A 42 -19.86 -0.95 47.30
C ALA A 42 -21.08 -0.04 47.50
N PHE A 43 -22.13 -0.26 46.72
CA PHE A 43 -23.47 0.21 47.05
C PHE A 43 -24.45 -0.96 46.90
N ALA A 44 -25.09 -1.30 48.03
CA ALA A 44 -26.31 -2.09 48.08
C ALA A 44 -27.52 -1.17 47.81
N GLY A 45 -28.53 -1.65 47.09
CA GLY A 45 -29.78 -0.92 46.90
C GLY A 45 -30.79 -1.61 45.99
N CYS A 46 -31.97 -1.90 46.55
CA CYS A 46 -33.04 -2.76 46.05
C CYS A 46 -33.79 -2.29 44.79
N GLY A 47 -34.24 -3.27 43.99
CA GLY A 47 -35.64 -3.48 43.54
C GLY A 47 -36.28 -2.49 42.55
N HIS A 48 -36.80 -3.01 41.43
CA HIS A 48 -38.24 -3.03 41.06
C HIS A 48 -38.37 -3.58 39.62
N GLY A 49 -39.21 -4.60 39.45
CA GLY A 49 -39.38 -5.33 38.18
C GLY A 49 -40.16 -4.55 37.12
N ALA A 50 -39.68 -4.62 35.89
CA ALA A 50 -40.40 -4.18 34.69
C ALA A 50 -40.82 -5.40 33.84
N PRO A 51 -42.00 -5.40 33.20
CA PRO A 51 -42.48 -6.52 32.41
C PRO A 51 -41.71 -6.66 31.07
N PRO A 52 -41.58 -7.88 30.52
CA PRO A 52 -40.80 -8.11 29.31
C PRO A 52 -41.48 -7.53 28.07
N PRO A 53 -40.74 -6.92 27.12
CA PRO A 53 -41.28 -6.53 25.83
C PRO A 53 -41.59 -7.76 24.97
N ARG A 54 -42.68 -7.66 24.19
CA ARG A 54 -43.16 -8.67 23.24
C ARG A 54 -42.10 -8.95 22.17
N SER A 55 -41.86 -10.23 21.92
CA SER A 55 -40.92 -10.75 20.93
C SER A 55 -41.32 -10.33 19.51
N ALA A 56 -40.59 -9.39 18.92
CA ALA A 56 -40.58 -9.20 17.48
C ALA A 56 -39.75 -10.32 16.86
N THR A 57 -40.34 -11.05 15.90
CA THR A 57 -39.65 -12.08 15.12
C THR A 57 -38.45 -11.46 14.40
N PRO A 58 -37.24 -12.03 14.51
CA PRO A 58 -36.09 -11.51 13.79
C PRO A 58 -36.27 -11.72 12.29
N THR A 59 -36.44 -10.64 11.55
CA THR A 59 -36.30 -10.65 10.09
C THR A 59 -34.87 -11.07 9.79
N VAL A 60 -34.69 -12.25 9.20
CA VAL A 60 -33.39 -12.74 8.74
C VAL A 60 -32.94 -11.85 7.59
N VAL A 61 -32.18 -10.81 7.91
CA VAL A 61 -31.44 -10.03 6.91
C VAL A 61 -30.38 -10.98 6.34
N ARG A 62 -30.68 -11.60 5.21
CA ARG A 62 -29.70 -12.41 4.46
C ARG A 62 -28.57 -11.46 4.07
N ARG A 63 -27.41 -11.62 4.71
CA ARG A 63 -26.18 -10.98 4.26
C ARG A 63 -25.95 -11.39 2.80
N PRO A 64 -25.62 -10.45 1.90
CA PRO A 64 -25.24 -10.80 0.55
C PRO A 64 -24.05 -11.77 0.59
N PRO A 65 -23.98 -12.73 -0.35
CA PRO A 65 -22.87 -13.65 -0.40
C PRO A 65 -21.55 -12.88 -0.54
N PRO A 66 -20.45 -13.40 0.04
CA PRO A 66 -19.14 -12.79 -0.15
C PRO A 66 -18.83 -12.71 -1.65
N PRO A 67 -18.09 -11.68 -2.09
CA PRO A 67 -17.69 -11.57 -3.49
C PRO A 67 -16.89 -12.81 -3.91
N ALA A 68 -17.09 -13.25 -5.15
CA ALA A 68 -16.33 -14.35 -5.73
C ALA A 68 -14.83 -14.04 -5.68
N PRO A 69 -13.95 -15.06 -5.53
CA PRO A 69 -12.52 -14.84 -5.51
C PRO A 69 -12.02 -14.23 -6.83
N PRO A 70 -11.02 -13.34 -6.78
CA PRO A 70 -10.49 -12.66 -7.97
C PRO A 70 -9.90 -13.66 -8.97
N SER A 71 -10.18 -13.45 -10.27
CA SER A 71 -9.85 -14.38 -11.35
C SER A 71 -8.55 -14.02 -12.08
N THR A 72 -8.16 -12.75 -12.04
CA THR A 72 -6.93 -12.22 -12.65
C THR A 72 -6.02 -11.56 -11.62
N LEU A 73 -4.74 -11.35 -11.98
CA LEU A 73 -3.82 -10.58 -11.13
C LEU A 73 -4.32 -9.13 -10.95
N ASP A 74 -4.94 -8.55 -11.98
CA ASP A 74 -5.54 -7.22 -11.90
C ASP A 74 -6.73 -7.21 -10.92
N ASP A 75 -7.61 -8.21 -10.95
CA ASP A 75 -8.74 -8.32 -9.99
C ASP A 75 -8.25 -8.36 -8.53
N MET A 76 -7.17 -9.13 -8.28
CA MET A 76 -6.56 -9.23 -6.95
C MET A 76 -6.08 -7.85 -6.49
N LEU A 77 -5.28 -7.17 -7.31
CA LEU A 77 -4.73 -5.86 -6.95
C LEU A 77 -5.84 -4.81 -6.80
N HIS A 78 -6.87 -4.83 -7.64
CA HIS A 78 -8.01 -3.92 -7.54
C HIS A 78 -8.77 -4.09 -6.23
N GLN A 79 -8.99 -5.32 -5.77
CA GLN A 79 -9.67 -5.57 -4.50
C GLN A 79 -8.89 -4.99 -3.32
N ASP A 80 -7.57 -5.15 -3.29
CA ASP A 80 -6.72 -4.62 -2.22
C ASP A 80 -6.66 -3.09 -2.23
N MET A 81 -6.61 -2.50 -3.41
CA MET A 81 -6.63 -1.04 -3.58
C MET A 81 -7.97 -0.46 -3.10
N ALA A 82 -9.09 -1.11 -3.45
CA ALA A 82 -10.43 -0.66 -3.07
C ALA A 82 -10.61 -0.60 -1.54
N ALA A 83 -10.05 -1.57 -0.81
CA ALA A 83 -10.12 -1.59 0.66
C ALA A 83 -9.50 -0.36 1.34
N ASP A 84 -8.53 0.29 0.69
CA ASP A 84 -7.88 1.51 1.19
C ASP A 84 -8.38 2.80 0.50
N SER A 85 -9.36 2.69 -0.41
CA SER A 85 -9.69 3.78 -1.35
C SER A 85 -8.47 4.28 -2.15
N ALA A 86 -7.48 3.40 -2.35
CA ALA A 86 -6.25 3.69 -3.05
C ALA A 86 -6.48 3.76 -4.55
N PHE A 87 -5.67 4.54 -5.25
CA PHE A 87 -5.75 4.67 -6.70
C PHE A 87 -4.36 4.57 -7.35
N PRO A 88 -4.27 4.05 -8.59
CA PRO A 88 -2.99 3.84 -9.24
C PRO A 88 -2.40 5.17 -9.71
N TRP A 89 -1.08 5.20 -9.86
CA TRP A 89 -0.40 6.30 -10.51
C TRP A 89 -0.86 6.44 -11.96
N SER A 90 -0.99 7.68 -12.43
CA SER A 90 -1.31 7.99 -13.82
C SER A 90 -0.64 9.29 -14.25
N ALA A 91 -0.03 9.30 -15.43
CA ALA A 91 0.54 10.52 -16.02
C ALA A 91 -0.51 11.63 -16.22
N ALA A 92 -1.77 11.23 -16.42
CA ALA A 92 -2.90 12.15 -16.68
C ALA A 92 -3.52 12.73 -15.40
N ARG A 93 -3.19 12.21 -14.21
CA ARG A 93 -3.77 12.67 -12.94
C ARG A 93 -2.68 13.04 -11.95
N ARG A 94 -2.58 14.33 -11.65
CA ARG A 94 -1.75 14.86 -10.57
C ARG A 94 -2.49 14.82 -9.24
N LEU A 95 -1.73 14.73 -8.15
CA LEU A 95 -2.23 14.87 -6.79
C LEU A 95 -2.71 16.30 -6.55
N THR A 96 -3.75 16.38 -5.73
CA THR A 96 -4.33 17.61 -5.22
C THR A 96 -4.49 17.48 -3.70
N TRP A 97 -4.61 18.59 -2.98
CA TRP A 97 -4.85 18.51 -1.53
C TRP A 97 -6.16 17.78 -1.16
N ASN A 98 -7.12 17.72 -2.09
CA ASN A 98 -8.35 16.94 -1.92
C ASN A 98 -8.11 15.43 -1.89
N ASP A 99 -6.92 14.94 -2.24
CA ASP A 99 -6.56 13.52 -2.16
C ASP A 99 -6.06 13.13 -0.74
N PHE A 100 -5.75 14.09 0.14
CA PHE A 100 -5.10 13.84 1.44
C PHE A 100 -6.15 13.76 2.56
N HIS A 101 -6.70 12.56 2.81
CA HIS A 101 -7.82 12.33 3.74
C HIS A 101 -7.38 11.88 5.13
N GLY A 102 -6.10 11.59 5.31
CA GLY A 102 -5.51 11.16 6.56
C GLY A 102 -5.42 12.29 7.59
N ARG A 103 -5.41 11.91 8.87
CA ARG A 103 -5.24 12.85 9.97
C ARG A 103 -3.75 13.17 10.16
N PRO A 104 -3.34 14.45 10.15
CA PRO A 104 -1.95 14.82 10.43
C PRO A 104 -1.56 14.50 11.89
N PRO A 105 -0.30 14.15 12.16
CA PRO A 105 0.21 14.02 13.51
C PRO A 105 0.17 15.38 14.23
N GLY A 106 -0.01 15.35 15.56
CA GLY A 106 -0.07 16.56 16.38
C GLY A 106 1.28 17.27 16.56
N SER A 107 2.38 16.65 16.17
CA SER A 107 3.74 17.19 16.25
C SER A 107 4.58 16.69 15.06
N GLY A 108 5.83 17.16 14.96
CA GLY A 108 6.75 16.81 13.87
C GLY A 108 6.96 17.95 12.86
N PRO A 109 8.14 18.03 12.24
CA PRO A 109 8.49 19.10 11.30
C PRO A 109 7.77 19.00 9.95
N GLU A 110 7.30 17.81 9.57
CA GLU A 110 6.69 17.59 8.26
C GLU A 110 5.32 18.26 8.18
N VAL A 111 5.07 18.97 7.07
CA VAL A 111 3.81 19.72 6.86
C VAL A 111 2.79 18.94 6.04
N ALA A 112 3.23 17.90 5.33
CA ALA A 112 2.39 16.96 4.60
C ALA A 112 3.08 15.60 4.56
N LYS A 113 2.34 14.58 4.11
CA LYS A 113 2.88 13.26 3.81
C LYS A 113 2.04 12.56 2.77
N THR A 114 2.73 12.01 1.77
CA THR A 114 2.19 11.06 0.80
C THR A 114 2.43 9.64 1.28
N ALA A 115 1.34 8.93 1.54
CA ALA A 115 1.37 7.48 1.67
C ALA A 115 1.11 6.85 0.30
N TYR A 116 2.00 5.97 -0.14
CA TYR A 116 1.84 5.15 -1.33
C TYR A 116 2.13 3.68 -1.02
N ALA A 117 1.85 2.80 -1.96
CA ALA A 117 2.27 1.41 -1.92
C ALA A 117 2.63 0.90 -3.32
N LEU A 118 3.62 0.01 -3.36
CA LEU A 118 3.91 -0.83 -4.51
C LEU A 118 3.15 -2.15 -4.33
N PHE A 119 2.02 -2.27 -5.01
CA PHE A 119 1.27 -3.52 -5.08
C PHE A 119 1.88 -4.41 -6.14
N TYR A 120 2.13 -5.67 -5.82
CA TYR A 120 2.64 -6.63 -6.78
C TYR A 120 2.10 -8.04 -6.55
N ALA A 121 1.96 -8.75 -7.66
CA ALA A 121 1.52 -10.13 -7.68
C ALA A 121 2.16 -10.84 -8.89
N TRP A 122 2.32 -12.15 -8.78
CA TRP A 122 2.78 -12.99 -9.88
C TRP A 122 2.06 -14.33 -9.87
N LYS A 123 2.13 -15.01 -11.00
CA LYS A 123 1.73 -16.41 -11.14
C LYS A 123 2.56 -17.07 -12.25
N CYS A 124 2.68 -18.38 -12.18
CA CYS A 124 3.33 -19.18 -13.20
C CYS A 124 2.32 -20.11 -13.87
N ARG A 125 2.25 -20.04 -15.20
CA ARG A 125 1.51 -21.01 -16.03
C ARG A 125 2.50 -21.77 -16.88
N ARG A 126 2.87 -22.97 -16.43
CA ARG A 126 4.04 -23.70 -16.97
C ARG A 126 5.29 -22.83 -16.82
N GLU A 127 5.96 -22.51 -17.93
CA GLU A 127 7.14 -21.64 -17.94
C GLU A 127 6.80 -20.15 -18.12
N ALA A 128 5.54 -19.81 -18.38
CA ALA A 128 5.13 -18.42 -18.55
C ALA A 128 4.98 -17.74 -17.18
N PHE A 129 5.81 -16.73 -16.95
CA PHE A 129 5.80 -15.89 -15.75
C PHE A 129 4.94 -14.65 -15.98
N ASP A 130 3.73 -14.64 -15.43
CA ASP A 130 2.89 -13.45 -15.42
C ASP A 130 3.12 -12.67 -14.12
N PHE A 131 3.26 -11.35 -14.23
CA PHE A 131 3.41 -10.48 -13.08
C PHE A 131 2.67 -9.17 -13.26
N ARG A 132 2.38 -8.52 -12.14
CA ARG A 132 1.80 -7.18 -12.10
C ARG A 132 2.46 -6.38 -10.98
N VAL A 133 2.77 -5.11 -11.26
CA VAL A 133 3.30 -4.16 -10.28
C VAL A 133 2.64 -2.80 -10.49
N ILE A 134 2.05 -2.22 -9.46
CA ILE A 134 1.31 -0.95 -9.51
C ILE A 134 1.77 -0.05 -8.36
N ALA A 135 2.24 1.15 -8.68
CA ALA A 135 2.37 2.21 -7.69
C ALA A 135 1.00 2.84 -7.42
N THR A 136 0.64 2.99 -6.15
CA THR A 136 -0.69 3.45 -5.74
C THR A 136 -0.58 4.51 -4.66
N PHE A 137 -1.41 5.53 -4.75
CA PHE A 137 -1.56 6.54 -3.70
C PHE A 137 -2.64 6.08 -2.71
N ARG A 138 -2.45 6.37 -1.42
CA ARG A 138 -3.32 5.90 -0.33
C ARG A 138 -3.92 7.08 0.45
N PRO A 139 -5.09 7.61 0.02
CA PRO A 139 -5.69 8.83 0.56
C PRO A 139 -5.84 8.88 2.07
N ARG A 140 -6.29 7.77 2.68
CA ARG A 140 -6.59 7.68 4.11
C ARG A 140 -5.35 7.69 5.00
N GLN A 141 -4.17 7.47 4.41
CA GLN A 141 -2.88 7.48 5.09
C GLN A 141 -2.01 8.68 4.71
N SER A 142 -2.40 9.41 3.65
CA SER A 142 -1.78 10.67 3.24
C SER A 142 -2.46 11.83 3.96
N TRP A 143 -1.69 12.80 4.47
CA TRP A 143 -2.23 13.91 5.26
C TRP A 143 -1.51 15.23 4.96
N VAL A 144 -2.16 16.34 5.32
CA VAL A 144 -1.61 17.70 5.21
C VAL A 144 -1.99 18.50 6.46
N LYS A 145 -1.04 19.30 6.99
CA LYS A 145 -1.29 20.26 8.08
C LYS A 145 -1.81 21.57 7.49
N THR A 146 -2.68 22.26 8.21
CA THR A 146 -3.28 23.53 7.78
C THR A 146 -2.24 24.62 7.45
N VAL A 147 -1.07 24.59 8.11
CA VAL A 147 0.06 25.50 7.81
C VAL A 147 0.58 25.35 6.36
N ALA A 148 0.48 24.17 5.75
CA ALA A 148 0.81 23.99 4.34
C ALA A 148 -0.20 24.63 3.39
N LEU A 149 -1.37 25.04 3.89
CA LEU A 149 -2.46 25.57 3.07
C LEU A 149 -2.62 27.09 3.22
N SER A 150 -1.92 27.71 4.18
CA SER A 150 -2.09 29.12 4.52
C SER A 150 -1.44 30.09 3.53
N ASP A 151 -0.38 29.67 2.85
CA ASP A 151 0.30 30.47 1.81
C ASP A 151 0.31 29.70 0.48
N SER A 152 -0.05 30.38 -0.61
CA SER A 152 -0.24 29.72 -1.90
C SER A 152 1.08 29.22 -2.52
N VAL A 153 2.19 29.92 -2.29
CA VAL A 153 3.50 29.55 -2.84
C VAL A 153 4.03 28.33 -2.10
N PHE A 154 4.02 28.38 -0.77
CA PHE A 154 4.39 27.27 0.10
C PHE A 154 3.51 26.05 -0.17
N SER A 155 2.19 26.25 -0.31
CA SER A 155 1.25 25.18 -0.61
C SER A 155 1.55 24.47 -1.91
N ARG A 156 1.85 25.21 -2.99
CA ARG A 156 2.25 24.61 -4.27
C ARG A 156 3.58 23.88 -4.16
N SER A 157 4.54 24.42 -3.42
CA SER A 157 5.84 23.79 -3.21
C SER A 157 5.73 22.47 -2.44
N ALA A 158 4.97 22.47 -1.34
CA ALA A 158 4.71 21.28 -0.54
C ALA A 158 3.97 20.21 -1.38
N LEU A 159 2.91 20.57 -2.11
CA LEU A 159 2.20 19.59 -2.95
C LEU A 159 3.10 19.02 -4.05
N ARG A 160 4.02 19.83 -4.60
CA ARG A 160 4.98 19.36 -5.58
C ARG A 160 5.97 18.36 -4.98
N HIS A 161 6.45 18.61 -3.76
CA HIS A 161 7.31 17.68 -3.04
C HIS A 161 6.62 16.32 -2.85
N GLU A 162 5.37 16.36 -2.43
CA GLU A 162 4.51 15.19 -2.26
C GLU A 162 4.23 14.43 -3.57
N GLN A 163 3.97 15.15 -4.67
CA GLN A 163 3.82 14.55 -6.00
C GLN A 163 5.09 13.80 -6.42
N THR A 164 6.27 14.34 -6.14
CA THR A 164 7.53 13.73 -6.54
C THR A 164 7.81 12.43 -5.79
N HIS A 165 7.40 12.29 -4.52
CA HIS A 165 7.40 10.99 -3.84
C HIS A 165 6.57 9.94 -4.58
N PHE A 166 5.37 10.32 -5.06
CA PHE A 166 4.49 9.40 -5.77
C PHE A 166 5.00 9.07 -7.18
N ASP A 167 5.57 10.06 -7.87
CA ASP A 167 6.23 9.86 -9.17
C ASP A 167 7.45 8.93 -9.03
N LEU A 168 8.24 9.09 -7.97
CA LEU A 168 9.38 8.23 -7.67
C LEU A 168 8.93 6.78 -7.36
N ALA A 169 7.80 6.60 -6.68
CA ALA A 169 7.22 5.27 -6.50
C ALA A 169 6.88 4.58 -7.84
N GLU A 170 6.30 5.30 -8.81
CA GLU A 170 6.06 4.72 -10.15
C GLU A 170 7.36 4.42 -10.90
N VAL A 171 8.40 5.25 -10.76
CA VAL A 171 9.72 4.95 -11.32
C VAL A 171 10.24 3.61 -10.80
N HIS A 172 10.07 3.32 -9.51
CA HIS A 172 10.45 2.02 -8.95
C HIS A 172 9.51 0.89 -9.36
N ALA A 173 8.20 1.14 -9.50
CA ALA A 173 7.28 0.16 -10.06
C ALA A 173 7.71 -0.26 -11.48
N ARG A 174 8.10 0.69 -12.33
CA ARG A 174 8.65 0.41 -13.68
C ARG A 174 9.94 -0.40 -13.61
N ARG A 175 10.83 -0.06 -12.68
CA ARG A 175 12.07 -0.81 -12.47
C ARG A 175 11.80 -2.26 -12.06
N MET A 176 10.84 -2.49 -11.17
CA MET A 176 10.40 -3.85 -10.80
C MET A 176 9.81 -4.59 -12.00
N ARG A 177 8.97 -3.93 -12.81
CA ARG A 177 8.39 -4.54 -14.03
C ARG A 177 9.50 -4.98 -14.99
N ARG A 178 10.51 -4.14 -15.24
CA ARG A 178 11.65 -4.50 -16.09
C ARG A 178 12.43 -5.68 -15.53
N TYR A 179 12.74 -5.65 -14.23
CA TYR A 179 13.48 -6.73 -13.57
C TYR A 179 12.77 -8.08 -13.71
N PHE A 180 11.46 -8.10 -13.45
CA PHE A 180 10.63 -9.30 -13.58
C PHE A 180 10.45 -9.75 -15.04
N ALA A 181 10.36 -8.82 -15.99
CA ALA A 181 10.30 -9.17 -17.41
C ALA A 181 11.58 -9.87 -17.91
N THR A 182 12.74 -9.56 -17.32
CA THR A 182 14.03 -10.15 -17.70
C THR A 182 14.49 -11.29 -16.78
N LEU A 183 13.65 -11.73 -15.84
CA LEU A 183 14.03 -12.71 -14.82
C LEU A 183 14.06 -14.13 -15.41
N ALA A 184 15.27 -14.62 -15.72
CA ALA A 184 15.47 -15.97 -16.23
C ALA A 184 15.02 -17.03 -15.20
N GLY A 185 14.30 -18.05 -15.68
CA GLY A 185 13.84 -19.17 -14.87
C GLY A 185 12.94 -18.76 -13.70
N ALA A 186 12.16 -17.67 -13.85
CA ALA A 186 11.30 -17.15 -12.79
C ALA A 186 10.37 -18.22 -12.21
N CYS A 187 9.79 -19.08 -13.05
CA CYS A 187 8.90 -20.15 -12.61
C CYS A 187 9.59 -21.36 -11.98
N SER A 188 10.92 -21.44 -12.07
CA SER A 188 11.72 -22.42 -11.34
C SER A 188 12.08 -21.94 -9.93
N LYS A 189 11.81 -20.66 -9.60
CA LYS A 189 12.05 -20.09 -8.28
C LYS A 189 10.87 -20.35 -7.35
N THR A 190 11.16 -20.49 -6.08
CA THR A 190 10.16 -20.55 -5.01
C THR A 190 9.51 -19.17 -4.81
N ASP A 191 8.29 -19.16 -4.25
CA ASP A 191 7.62 -17.91 -3.86
C ASP A 191 8.47 -17.09 -2.87
N SER A 192 9.24 -17.75 -2.01
CA SER A 192 10.14 -17.09 -1.06
C SER A 192 11.28 -16.36 -1.78
N GLU A 193 11.89 -16.98 -2.79
CA GLU A 193 12.92 -16.33 -3.59
C GLU A 193 12.36 -15.13 -4.34
N LEU A 194 11.24 -15.28 -5.04
CA LEU A 194 10.58 -14.16 -5.75
C LEU A 194 10.20 -13.03 -4.78
N THR A 195 9.70 -13.37 -3.59
CA THR A 195 9.42 -12.42 -2.51
C THR A 195 10.67 -11.68 -2.06
N ASN A 196 11.79 -12.36 -1.88
CA ASN A 196 13.05 -11.74 -1.47
C ASN A 196 13.60 -10.84 -2.57
N LEU A 197 13.48 -11.22 -3.85
CA LEU A 197 13.83 -10.37 -4.98
C LEU A 197 13.00 -9.08 -4.99
N ALA A 198 11.67 -9.19 -4.85
CA ALA A 198 10.78 -8.03 -4.73
C ALA A 198 11.17 -7.16 -3.53
N GLY A 199 11.42 -7.78 -2.37
CA GLY A 199 11.82 -7.12 -1.14
C GLY A 199 13.09 -6.28 -1.31
N ARG A 200 14.11 -6.80 -2.01
CA ARG A 200 15.33 -6.01 -2.31
C ARG A 200 15.03 -4.77 -3.15
N LEU A 201 14.23 -4.92 -4.21
CA LEU A 201 13.85 -3.79 -5.08
C LEU A 201 13.07 -2.71 -4.32
N ILE A 202 12.25 -3.13 -3.35
CA ILE A 202 11.53 -2.23 -2.46
C ILE A 202 12.47 -1.54 -1.46
N GLN A 203 13.52 -2.21 -0.96
CA GLN A 203 14.51 -1.54 -0.13
C GLN A 203 15.30 -0.49 -0.89
N GLU A 204 15.62 -0.74 -2.16
CA GLU A 204 16.25 0.25 -3.03
C GLU A 204 15.35 1.47 -3.26
N GLU A 205 14.04 1.26 -3.39
CA GLU A 205 13.04 2.32 -3.45
C GLU A 205 13.02 3.17 -2.18
N LYS A 206 12.94 2.51 -1.02
CA LYS A 206 12.97 3.21 0.28
C LYS A 206 14.23 4.04 0.46
N ALA A 207 15.39 3.49 0.07
CA ALA A 207 16.65 4.20 0.14
C ALA A 207 16.68 5.44 -0.78
N GLU A 208 16.08 5.36 -1.97
CA GLU A 208 16.00 6.51 -2.88
C GLU A 208 15.03 7.59 -2.37
N GLN A 209 13.89 7.19 -1.78
CA GLN A 209 12.94 8.14 -1.16
C GLN A 209 13.56 8.89 0.01
N GLN A 210 14.31 8.19 0.88
CA GLN A 210 15.04 8.80 2.00
C GLN A 210 16.11 9.78 1.51
N ARG A 211 16.80 9.43 0.41
CA ARG A 211 17.79 10.32 -0.21
C ARG A 211 17.14 11.58 -0.75
N TYR A 212 16.02 11.44 -1.45
CA TYR A 212 15.24 12.55 -1.98
C TYR A 212 14.79 13.51 -0.85
N ASP A 213 14.25 12.98 0.24
CA ASP A 213 13.91 13.76 1.44
C ASP A 213 15.14 14.53 1.98
N ALA A 214 16.26 13.83 2.18
CA ALA A 214 17.46 14.41 2.77
C ALA A 214 18.08 15.51 1.88
N GLU A 215 18.20 15.27 0.57
CA GLU A 215 18.85 16.20 -0.36
C GLU A 215 18.01 17.45 -0.64
N THR A 216 16.67 17.30 -0.62
CA THR A 216 15.74 18.42 -0.75
C THR A 216 15.45 19.12 0.58
N ASN A 217 15.94 18.57 1.69
CA ASN A 217 15.55 18.99 3.05
C ASN A 217 14.01 19.02 3.18
N HIS A 218 13.36 17.91 2.88
CA HIS A 218 11.89 17.77 2.85
C HIS A 218 11.22 18.86 1.99
N GLY A 219 11.79 19.10 0.81
CA GLY A 219 11.29 20.08 -0.16
C GLY A 219 11.63 21.56 0.11
N LEU A 220 12.38 21.87 1.18
CA LEU A 220 12.76 23.23 1.53
C LEU A 220 13.91 23.79 0.66
N ARG A 221 14.72 22.94 0.04
CA ARG A 221 15.78 23.34 -0.90
C ARG A 221 15.25 23.35 -2.32
N SER A 222 14.81 24.51 -2.78
CA SER A 222 14.17 24.69 -4.09
C SER A 222 15.02 24.21 -5.29
N ALA A 223 16.33 24.47 -5.27
CA ALA A 223 17.23 24.03 -6.33
C ALA A 223 17.34 22.49 -6.40
N SER A 224 17.56 21.82 -5.26
CA SER A 224 17.57 20.36 -5.18
C SER A 224 16.22 19.78 -5.59
N GLN A 225 15.11 20.37 -5.13
CA GLN A 225 13.76 19.94 -5.49
C GLN A 225 13.53 20.02 -7.01
N ALA A 226 13.99 21.09 -7.65
CA ALA A 226 13.88 21.25 -9.10
C ALA A 226 14.70 20.20 -9.86
N ALA A 227 15.92 19.91 -9.41
CA ALA A 227 16.78 18.88 -9.99
C ALA A 227 16.13 17.48 -9.88
N TRP A 228 15.62 17.12 -8.70
CA TRP A 228 14.90 15.86 -8.49
C TRP A 228 13.65 15.76 -9.35
N ASN A 229 12.86 16.83 -9.46
CA ASN A 229 11.68 16.86 -10.31
C ASN A 229 12.03 16.57 -11.78
N ALA A 230 13.10 17.19 -12.29
CA ALA A 230 13.54 16.97 -13.66
C ALA A 230 14.05 15.54 -13.88
N GLU A 231 14.82 15.01 -12.92
CA GLU A 231 15.36 13.65 -13.01
C GLU A 231 14.26 12.59 -12.98
N VAL A 232 13.33 12.69 -12.03
CA VAL A 232 12.19 11.76 -11.92
C VAL A 232 11.32 11.84 -13.17
N ALA A 233 11.03 13.04 -13.66
CA ALA A 233 10.26 13.23 -14.89
C ALA A 233 10.91 12.57 -16.11
N ARG A 234 12.25 12.51 -16.16
CA ARG A 234 13.00 11.88 -17.25
C ARG A 234 12.98 10.34 -17.19
N ARG A 235 12.74 9.78 -16.00
CA ARG A 235 12.66 8.33 -15.75
C ARG A 235 11.25 7.74 -15.95
N LEU A 236 10.21 8.56 -15.94
CA LEU A 236 8.81 8.12 -16.09
C LEU A 236 8.40 7.68 -17.52
N PRO A 237 8.87 8.29 -18.63
CA PRO A 237 8.53 7.86 -19.98
C PRO A 237 9.14 6.51 -20.38
N GLN A 238 10.20 6.10 -19.67
CA GLN A 238 11.00 4.93 -20.04
C GLN A 238 10.31 3.60 -19.71
#